data_AF-A0A1B0G5W8-F1
#
_entry.id   AF-A0A1B0G5W8-F1
#
_cell.length_a   1.000
_cell.length_b   1.000
_cell.length_c   1.000
_cell.angle_alpha   90.00
_cell.angle_beta   90.00
_cell.angle_gamma   90.00
#
_symmetry.space_group_name_H-M   'P 1'
#
loop_
_entity.id
_entity.type
_entity.pdbx_description
1 polymer ?
#
loop_
_entity_poly.entity_id
_entity_poly.type
_entity_poly.pdbx_seq_one_letter_code
_entity_poly.pdbx_strand_id
1 'polypeptide(L)'
;MNIGNSGRRKQNLGAKTNFKTRKLRNSRFKSFPDFTAFTQHRFKEGKIVDNFQSIEQCSLEYDPSKGASIDPHIVYCWIWGERLKPSTTWEMR
;
A
#
# COMPACT_ATOMS: atom_id res chain seq x y z
N MET A 1 19.91 11.03 0.39
CA MET A 1 18.53 10.55 0.61
C MET A 1 18.57 9.50 1.72
N ASN A 2 17.73 9.61 2.74
CA ASN A 2 17.94 8.92 4.03
C ASN A 2 17.32 7.50 3.99
N ILE A 3 18.15 6.47 3.91
CA ILE A 3 17.74 5.07 4.07
C ILE A 3 17.61 4.85 5.59
N GLY A 4 16.40 4.62 6.08
CA GLY A 4 16.18 4.34 7.50
C GLY A 4 17.01 3.13 7.98
N ASN A 5 17.45 3.17 9.24
CA ASN A 5 18.35 2.17 9.84
C ASN A 5 17.86 0.71 9.79
N SER A 6 16.58 0.47 9.49
CA SER A 6 16.00 -0.88 9.40
C SER A 6 16.15 -1.56 8.03
N GLY A 7 16.66 -0.86 7.01
CA GLY A 7 16.68 -1.39 5.63
C GLY A 7 15.30 -1.50 4.97
N ARG A 8 14.24 -0.98 5.61
CA ARG A 8 12.89 -0.92 5.05
C ARG A 8 12.51 0.50 4.67
N ARG A 9 11.96 0.69 3.47
CA ARG A 9 11.40 1.97 2.99
C ARG A 9 9.90 1.81 2.69
N LYS A 10 9.10 2.78 3.14
CA LYS A 10 7.65 2.85 2.88
C LYS A 10 7.32 4.13 2.11
N GLN A 11 6.58 4.01 1.02
CA GLN A 11 6.07 5.12 0.25
C GLN A 11 4.56 5.00 0.11
N ASN A 12 3.82 5.97 0.64
CA ASN A 12 2.36 6.03 0.53
C ASN A 12 1.95 7.13 -0.45
N LEU A 13 1.05 6.80 -1.36
CA LEU A 13 0.46 7.69 -2.35
C LEU A 13 -1.06 7.59 -2.23
N GLY A 14 -1.76 8.72 -2.25
CA GLY A 14 -3.23 8.73 -2.16
C GLY A 14 -3.79 9.57 -1.04
N ALA A 15 -4.94 9.14 -0.52
CA ALA A 15 -5.63 9.78 0.57
C ALA A 15 -4.77 9.82 1.84
N LYS A 16 -4.85 10.91 2.61
CA LYS A 16 -4.08 11.05 3.85
C LYS A 16 -4.92 10.57 5.03
N THR A 17 -4.39 9.64 5.80
CA THR A 17 -5.03 9.12 7.00
C THR A 17 -4.47 9.76 8.26
N ASN A 18 -5.34 10.12 9.19
CA ASN A 18 -4.95 10.46 10.56
C ASN A 18 -5.39 9.33 11.48
N PHE A 19 -4.42 8.53 11.91
CA PHE A 19 -4.66 7.37 12.78
C PHE A 19 -5.15 7.78 14.18
N LYS A 20 -4.64 8.89 14.72
CA LYS A 20 -5.01 9.37 16.06
C LYS A 20 -6.47 9.79 16.13
N THR A 21 -6.96 10.50 15.10
CA THR A 21 -8.34 10.99 15.04
C THR A 21 -9.28 10.07 14.27
N ARG A 22 -8.77 8.96 13.73
CA ARG A 22 -9.49 8.06 12.81
C ARG A 22 -10.21 8.77 11.66
N LYS A 23 -9.53 9.67 10.96
CA LYS A 23 -10.11 10.46 9.86
C LYS A 23 -9.34 10.26 8.55
N LEU A 24 -10.08 10.17 7.44
CA LEU A 24 -9.54 10.28 6.09
C LEU A 24 -9.62 11.75 5.65
N ARG A 25 -8.51 12.29 5.14
CA ARG A 25 -8.49 13.62 4.51
C ARG A 25 -8.33 13.46 3.01
N ASN A 26 -9.26 14.08 2.29
CA ASN A 26 -9.15 14.21 0.85
C ASN A 26 -7.91 15.06 0.56
N SER A 27 -6.87 14.43 0.03
CA SER A 27 -5.60 15.09 -0.27
C SER A 27 -5.68 15.71 -1.67
N ARG A 28 -4.78 16.64 -2.01
CA ARG A 28 -4.61 17.11 -3.42
C ARG A 28 -4.00 16.04 -4.33
N PHE A 29 -4.14 14.76 -3.98
CA PHE A 29 -3.65 13.65 -4.77
C PHE A 29 -4.45 13.58 -6.06
N LYS A 30 -3.75 13.64 -7.20
CA LYS A 30 -4.37 13.68 -8.52
C LYS A 30 -4.37 12.31 -9.20
N SER A 31 -3.26 11.59 -9.09
CA SER A 31 -3.08 10.30 -9.76
C SER A 31 -1.89 9.54 -9.18
N PHE A 32 -1.88 8.22 -9.41
CA PHE A 32 -0.72 7.39 -9.17
C PHE A 32 0.34 7.60 -10.28
N PRO A 33 1.63 7.35 -10.00
CA PRO A 33 2.67 7.39 -11.02
C PRO A 33 2.41 6.38 -12.14
N ASP A 34 2.72 6.76 -13.38
CA ASP A 34 2.48 5.95 -14.58
C ASP A 34 3.17 4.58 -14.52
N PHE A 35 4.37 4.51 -13.93
CA PHE A 35 5.10 3.25 -13.78
C PHE A 35 4.36 2.22 -12.91
N THR A 36 3.33 2.63 -12.16
CA THR A 36 2.51 1.75 -11.32
C THR A 36 1.15 1.44 -11.92
N ALA A 37 0.77 2.07 -13.04
CA ALA A 37 -0.53 1.94 -13.71
C ALA A 37 -0.93 0.48 -13.97
N PHE A 38 0.04 -0.37 -14.30
CA PHE A 38 -0.18 -1.81 -14.52
C PHE A 38 -0.87 -2.49 -13.33
N THR A 39 -0.61 -2.05 -12.10
CA THR A 39 -1.23 -2.61 -10.89
C THR A 39 -2.72 -2.31 -10.87
N GLN A 40 -3.10 -1.06 -11.15
CA GLN A 40 -4.51 -0.67 -11.20
C GLN A 40 -5.24 -1.34 -12.37
N HIS A 41 -4.58 -1.52 -13.52
CA HIS A 41 -5.17 -2.23 -14.66
C HIS A 41 -5.48 -3.69 -14.31
N ARG A 42 -4.54 -4.40 -13.67
CA ARG A 42 -4.77 -5.79 -13.24
C ARG A 42 -5.92 -5.94 -12.25
N PHE A 43 -6.15 -4.94 -11.39
CA PHE A 43 -7.31 -4.96 -10.50
C PHE A 43 -8.64 -4.84 -11.26
N LYS A 44 -8.69 -4.14 -12.40
CA LYS A 44 -9.90 -4.07 -13.24
C LYS A 44 -10.22 -5.39 -13.96
N GLU A 45 -9.21 -6.23 -14.17
CA GLU A 45 -9.37 -7.53 -14.84
C GLU A 45 -9.93 -8.61 -13.89
N GLY A 46 -9.80 -8.42 -12.58
CA GLY A 46 -10.25 -9.39 -11.59
C GLY A 46 -11.74 -9.26 -11.26
N LYS A 47 -12.53 -10.32 -11.51
CA LYS A 47 -14.00 -10.35 -11.24
C LYS A 47 -14.43 -10.00 -9.81
N ILE A 48 -13.53 -10.09 -8.83
CA ILE A 48 -13.83 -9.80 -7.42
C ILE A 48 -13.60 -8.31 -7.09
N VAL A 49 -12.76 -7.63 -7.87
CA VAL A 49 -12.23 -6.29 -7.57
C VAL A 49 -12.42 -5.30 -8.72
N ASP A 50 -13.16 -5.69 -9.77
CA ASP A 50 -13.42 -4.88 -10.96
C ASP A 50 -14.13 -3.55 -10.65
N ASN A 51 -14.94 -3.53 -9.58
CA ASN A 51 -15.64 -2.35 -9.07
C ASN A 51 -14.88 -1.59 -7.96
N PHE A 52 -13.62 -1.94 -7.68
CA PHE A 52 -12.83 -1.27 -6.66
C PHE A 52 -12.14 -0.03 -7.23
N GLN A 53 -12.15 1.05 -6.45
CA GLN A 53 -11.38 2.24 -6.74
C GLN A 53 -10.16 2.31 -5.81
N SER A 54 -8.96 2.32 -6.40
CA SER A 54 -7.73 2.54 -5.63
C SER A 54 -7.68 3.98 -5.12
N ILE A 55 -7.75 4.17 -3.80
CA ILE A 55 -7.66 5.48 -3.13
C ILE A 55 -6.32 5.70 -2.41
N GLU A 56 -5.56 4.62 -2.21
CA GLU A 56 -4.21 4.63 -1.67
C GLU A 56 -3.37 3.52 -2.33
N GLN A 57 -2.08 3.78 -2.49
CA GLN A 57 -1.06 2.81 -2.86
C GLN A 57 0.12 2.97 -1.90
N CYS A 58 0.51 1.85 -1.28
CA CYS A 58 1.65 1.77 -0.39
C CYS A 58 2.70 0.81 -0.98
N SER A 59 3.86 1.35 -1.35
CA SER A 59 5.02 0.56 -1.76
C SER A 59 5.94 0.33 -0.56
N LEU A 60 6.34 -0.92 -0.37
CA LEU A 60 7.31 -1.34 0.65
C LEU A 60 8.52 -1.92 -0.07
N GLU A 61 9.70 -1.39 0.27
CA GLU A 61 10.98 -1.89 -0.23
C GLU A 61 11.80 -2.38 0.94
N TYR A 62 12.47 -3.51 0.74
CA TYR A 62 13.27 -4.19 1.74
C TYR A 62 14.67 -4.40 1.19
N ASP A 63 15.67 -4.02 1.97
CA ASP A 63 17.07 -4.31 1.72
C ASP A 63 17.42 -5.66 2.38
N PRO A 64 17.57 -6.75 1.60
CA PRO A 64 17.83 -8.07 2.16
C PRO A 64 19.18 -8.15 2.87
N SER A 65 20.15 -7.30 2.51
CA SER A 65 21.48 -7.27 3.15
C SER A 65 21.42 -6.83 4.62
N LYS A 66 20.33 -6.18 5.03
CA LYS A 66 20.10 -5.66 6.38
C LYS A 66 19.16 -6.52 7.20
N GLY A 67 18.75 -7.69 6.71
CA GLY A 67 17.73 -8.52 7.35
C GLY A 67 16.38 -7.81 7.48
N ALA A 68 16.07 -6.89 6.56
CA ALA A 68 14.86 -6.08 6.63
C ALA A 68 13.62 -6.97 6.53
N SER A 69 12.73 -6.86 7.52
CA SER A 69 11.50 -7.65 7.60
C SER A 69 10.31 -6.77 8.00
N ILE A 70 9.13 -7.38 8.05
CA ILE A 70 7.94 -6.77 8.64
C ILE A 70 7.46 -7.66 9.78
N ASP A 71 7.42 -7.09 10.98
CA ASP A 71 6.89 -7.81 12.14
C ASP A 71 5.41 -8.16 11.90
N PRO A 72 4.96 -9.35 12.35
CA PRO A 72 3.54 -9.69 12.34
C PRO A 72 2.72 -8.61 13.04
N HIS A 73 1.73 -8.05 12.35
CA HIS A 73 0.88 -6.98 12.88
C HIS A 73 -0.52 -7.04 12.29
N ILE A 74 -1.49 -6.54 13.07
CA ILE A 74 -2.86 -6.36 12.60
C ILE A 74 -2.93 -5.04 11.83
N VAL A 75 -3.38 -5.10 10.58
CA VAL A 75 -3.61 -3.90 9.77
C VAL A 75 -4.79 -3.14 10.37
N TYR A 76 -4.70 -1.80 10.44
CA TYR A 76 -5.81 -0.95 10.88
C TYR A 76 -7.01 -1.03 9.92
N CYS A 77 -7.82 -2.06 10.12
CA CYS A 77 -8.96 -2.45 9.27
C CYS A 77 -10.08 -1.40 9.25
N TRP A 78 -10.15 -0.48 10.21
CA TRP A 78 -11.15 0.59 10.21
C TRP A 78 -11.06 1.53 8.99
N ILE A 79 -9.89 1.63 8.35
CA ILE A 79 -9.69 2.51 7.19
C ILE A 79 -10.07 1.80 5.89
N TRP A 80 -9.63 0.55 5.75
CA TRP A 80 -9.63 -0.17 4.48
C TRP A 80 -10.68 -1.29 4.43
N GLY A 81 -11.33 -1.60 5.57
CA GLY A 81 -12.27 -2.70 5.70
C GLY A 81 -11.70 -4.02 5.19
N GLU A 82 -12.56 -4.81 4.54
CA GLU A 82 -12.21 -6.06 3.86
C GLU A 82 -11.56 -5.83 2.47
N ARG A 83 -11.30 -4.58 2.10
CA ARG A 83 -10.91 -4.19 0.74
C ARG A 83 -9.40 -4.07 0.51
N LEU A 84 -8.59 -4.63 1.41
CA LEU A 84 -7.14 -4.72 1.24
C LEU A 84 -6.77 -5.84 0.27
N LYS A 85 -5.98 -5.52 -0.76
CA LYS A 85 -5.46 -6.49 -1.73
C LYS A 85 -3.96 -6.29 -1.94
N PRO A 86 -3.11 -7.26 -1.58
CA PRO A 86 -1.69 -7.20 -1.89
C PRO A 86 -1.50 -7.43 -3.40
N SER A 87 -0.61 -6.64 -4.02
CA SER A 87 -0.22 -6.81 -5.43
C SER A 87 0.82 -7.90 -5.66
N THR A 88 1.46 -8.37 -4.58
CA THR A 88 2.39 -9.51 -4.59
C THR A 88 1.71 -10.71 -3.93
N THR A 89 1.58 -11.81 -4.67
CA THR A 89 1.29 -13.12 -4.09
C THR A 89 2.52 -13.54 -3.30
N TRP A 90 2.40 -13.56 -1.97
CA TRP A 90 3.39 -14.18 -1.11
C TRP A 90 3.32 -15.69 -1.31
N GLU A 91 4.24 -16.27 -2.09
CA GLU A 91 4.57 -17.67 -1.88
C GLU A 91 5.28 -17.73 -0.52
N MET A 92 4.58 -18.27 0.49
CA MET A 92 5.21 -18.65 1.74
C MET A 92 6.26 -19.71 1.42
N ARG A 93 7.54 -19.33 1.49
CA ARG A 93 8.63 -20.26 1.75
C ARG A 93 8.87 -20.31 3.25
#